data_AF-A0A264Y421-F1
#
_entry.id   AF-A0A264Y421-F1
#
_cell.length_a   1.000
_cell.length_b   1.000
_cell.length_c   1.000
_cell.angle_alpha   90.00
_cell.angle_beta   90.00
_cell.angle_gamma   90.00
#
_symmetry.space_group_name_H-M   'P 1'
#
loop_
_entity.id
_entity.type
_entity.pdbx_description
1 polymer ?
#
loop_
_entity_poly.entity_id
_entity_poly.type
_entity_poly.pdbx_seq_one_letter_code
_entity_poly.pdbx_strand_id
1 'polypeptide(L)'
;MLGAKKDDEVDTEIGFKPIKLKIIGIYNKYYKLAGDIMREAKDGSNPGLVPFEIDKEHPLESLEMVIRKMSKDTQTPEEILKTAYAKYERGEMGLYHLVDDNNMLSSYYKYLFTPFRVHVNMYFNERRKITEIPADTQFVLDLPTIITFAEFAAKTGNKIKGQKTITKLLHEYLRFANKSAIHIADGDFYEAMGRGNLVKYSEYVDVDAKEHIKKLVEWIDANCTDVIAYNALGLLQQGYNSPLKDQLFSSLSLLLNQKCYFVTDDSAIASILPMVNIITTETYVKLFNDEQVSREYSKFLLEHGFRGVELDTDYVCSEYQKAKYGKENKLVAIMQNMTKNPYQISVAITACMKLESMEIDTNTLKITFTNMFAMALKGFIPDFRNNFVNNTVHSMDFPMRFMRITRQCLKDALVIANS
;
A
#
# COMPACT_ATOMS: atom_id res chain seq x y z
N MET A 1 29.53 0.73 -54.85
CA MET A 1 28.99 -0.03 -55.99
C MET A 1 27.54 0.37 -56.19
N LEU A 2 27.25 1.24 -57.15
CA LEU A 2 25.87 1.55 -57.53
C LEU A 2 25.41 0.47 -58.52
N GLY A 3 24.29 -0.20 -58.24
CA GLY A 3 23.68 -1.18 -59.15
C GLY A 3 23.98 -2.66 -58.89
N ALA A 4 24.85 -3.00 -57.94
CA ALA A 4 25.11 -4.39 -57.55
C ALA A 4 23.94 -4.96 -56.72
N LYS A 5 23.72 -6.27 -56.84
CA LYS A 5 22.68 -7.03 -56.12
C LYS A 5 23.31 -8.11 -55.25
N LYS A 6 22.50 -8.63 -54.31
CA LYS A 6 22.86 -9.85 -53.58
C LYS A 6 23.12 -10.98 -54.59
N ASP A 7 24.12 -11.78 -54.30
CA ASP A 7 24.65 -12.90 -55.09
C ASP A 7 25.48 -12.53 -56.33
N ASP A 8 25.67 -11.25 -56.64
CA ASP A 8 26.61 -10.83 -57.69
C ASP A 8 28.06 -11.14 -57.28
N GLU A 9 28.87 -11.59 -58.25
CA GLU A 9 30.31 -11.74 -58.09
C GLU A 9 31.03 -10.46 -58.50
N VAL A 10 31.97 -10.03 -57.67
CA VAL A 10 32.77 -8.83 -57.88
C VAL A 10 34.25 -9.18 -57.81
N ASP A 11 34.98 -8.85 -58.86
CA ASP A 11 36.44 -8.88 -58.87
C ASP A 11 36.96 -7.70 -58.03
N THR A 12 37.77 -8.00 -57.02
CA THR A 12 38.44 -6.99 -56.18
C THR A 12 39.88 -7.40 -55.93
N GLU A 13 40.68 -6.47 -55.44
CA GLU A 13 42.07 -6.72 -55.06
C GLU A 13 42.23 -6.57 -53.55
N ILE A 14 42.71 -7.62 -52.87
CA ILE A 14 43.08 -7.56 -51.45
C ILE A 14 44.54 -8.01 -51.34
N GLY A 15 45.40 -7.14 -50.82
CA GLY A 15 46.83 -7.43 -50.65
C GLY A 15 47.56 -7.71 -51.98
N PHE A 16 47.25 -6.92 -53.02
CA PHE A 16 47.86 -7.01 -54.37
C PHE A 16 47.60 -8.34 -55.11
N LYS A 17 46.52 -9.05 -54.75
CA LYS A 17 46.07 -10.25 -55.46
C LYS A 17 44.62 -10.07 -55.92
N PRO A 18 44.29 -10.39 -57.17
CA PRO A 18 42.91 -10.38 -57.65
C PRO A 18 42.14 -11.54 -57.02
N ILE A 19 40.97 -11.24 -56.44
CA ILE A 19 40.09 -12.17 -55.76
C ILE A 19 38.65 -11.90 -56.19
N LYS A 20 37.88 -12.97 -56.45
CA LYS A 20 36.44 -12.89 -56.65
C LYS A 20 35.72 -12.99 -55.32
N LEU A 21 34.91 -11.99 -55.01
CA LEU A 21 34.04 -11.98 -53.84
C LEU A 21 32.58 -12.07 -54.27
N LYS A 22 31.79 -12.89 -53.58
CA LYS A 22 30.35 -12.95 -53.76
C LYS A 22 29.65 -12.02 -52.78
N ILE A 23 28.76 -11.17 -53.26
CA ILE A 23 27.97 -10.27 -52.41
C ILE A 23 26.91 -11.09 -51.66
N ILE A 24 27.12 -11.34 -50.37
CA ILE A 24 26.16 -12.09 -49.53
C ILE A 24 24.96 -11.25 -49.05
N GLY A 25 25.07 -9.92 -49.10
CA GLY A 25 24.00 -9.01 -48.70
C GLY A 25 24.41 -7.55 -48.87
N ILE A 26 23.44 -6.70 -49.20
CA ILE A 26 23.61 -5.25 -49.31
C ILE A 26 22.75 -4.61 -48.23
N TYR A 27 23.40 -3.91 -47.31
CA TYR A 27 22.74 -3.30 -46.18
C TYR A 27 22.96 -1.78 -46.18
N ASN A 28 22.04 -1.06 -45.54
CA ASN A 28 22.17 0.39 -45.41
C ASN A 28 23.17 0.76 -44.29
N LYS A 29 23.53 2.05 -44.23
CA LYS A 29 24.44 2.59 -43.21
C LYS A 29 23.98 2.36 -41.77
N TYR A 30 22.68 2.25 -41.52
CA TYR A 30 22.11 2.01 -40.20
C TYR A 30 22.31 0.56 -39.75
N TYR A 31 22.23 -0.40 -40.67
CA TYR A 31 22.53 -1.80 -40.40
C TYR A 31 24.02 -2.00 -40.07
N LYS A 32 24.91 -1.32 -40.79
CA LYS A 32 26.34 -1.32 -40.46
C LYS A 32 26.57 -0.75 -39.05
N LEU A 33 25.97 0.40 -38.74
CA LEU A 33 26.07 1.01 -37.41
C LEU A 33 25.54 0.06 -36.31
N ALA A 34 24.39 -0.58 -36.52
CA ALA A 34 23.85 -1.55 -35.57
C ALA A 34 24.77 -2.76 -35.40
N GLY A 35 25.35 -3.28 -36.48
CA GLY A 35 26.32 -4.37 -36.45
C GLY A 35 27.64 -3.99 -35.76
N ASP A 36 28.12 -2.77 -36.00
CA ASP A 36 29.31 -2.22 -35.34
C ASP A 36 29.06 -2.07 -33.83
N ILE A 37 27.90 -1.51 -33.40
CA ILE A 37 27.50 -1.42 -32.00
C ILE A 37 27.40 -2.81 -31.35
N MET A 38 26.76 -3.77 -32.01
CA MET A 38 26.63 -5.13 -31.47
C MET A 38 27.99 -5.85 -31.37
N ARG A 39 28.89 -5.64 -32.33
CA ARG A 39 30.25 -6.19 -32.28
C ARG A 39 31.05 -5.53 -31.16
N GLU A 40 31.02 -4.21 -31.04
CA GLU A 40 31.69 -3.47 -29.97
C GLU A 40 31.18 -3.87 -28.58
N ALA A 41 29.88 -4.10 -28.46
CA ALA A 41 29.26 -4.64 -27.25
C ALA A 41 29.72 -6.08 -26.97
N LYS A 42 29.76 -6.96 -27.98
CA LYS A 42 30.19 -8.36 -27.81
C LYS A 42 31.67 -8.49 -27.44
N ASP A 43 32.51 -7.66 -28.04
CA ASP A 43 33.97 -7.67 -27.82
C ASP A 43 34.37 -6.89 -26.56
N GLY A 44 33.41 -6.32 -25.82
CA GLY A 44 33.65 -5.54 -24.59
C GLY A 44 34.44 -4.25 -24.81
N SER A 45 34.53 -3.78 -26.05
CA SER A 45 35.32 -2.61 -26.44
C SER A 45 34.56 -1.29 -26.25
N ASN A 46 33.24 -1.36 -26.02
CA ASN A 46 32.42 -0.21 -25.64
C ASN A 46 32.23 -0.17 -24.11
N PRO A 47 32.80 0.83 -23.40
CA PRO A 47 32.66 0.94 -21.95
C PRO A 47 31.23 1.25 -21.48
N GLY A 48 30.32 1.66 -22.37
CA GLY A 48 28.90 1.87 -22.09
C GLY A 48 28.01 0.64 -22.33
N LEU A 49 28.54 -0.43 -22.93
CA LEU A 49 27.81 -1.67 -23.24
C LEU A 49 28.64 -2.86 -22.77
N VAL A 50 28.48 -3.23 -21.50
CA VAL A 50 29.17 -4.38 -20.90
C VAL A 50 28.32 -5.62 -21.11
N PRO A 51 28.75 -6.59 -21.95
CA PRO A 51 28.04 -7.85 -22.10
C PRO A 51 28.15 -8.65 -20.81
N PHE A 52 27.08 -9.34 -20.44
CA PHE A 52 27.09 -10.32 -19.36
C PHE A 52 26.53 -11.63 -19.85
N GLU A 53 27.13 -12.73 -19.42
CA GLU A 53 26.61 -14.07 -19.69
C GLU A 53 25.75 -14.52 -18.50
N ILE A 54 24.57 -15.03 -18.81
CA ILE A 54 23.69 -15.67 -17.84
C ILE A 54 24.02 -17.17 -17.85
N ASP A 55 24.40 -17.70 -16.68
CA ASP A 55 24.49 -19.15 -16.48
C ASP A 55 23.11 -19.77 -16.73
N LYS A 56 23.02 -20.67 -17.71
CA LYS A 56 21.75 -21.29 -18.08
C LYS A 56 21.26 -22.33 -17.08
N GLU A 57 22.16 -22.88 -16.26
CA GLU A 57 21.79 -23.82 -15.20
C GLU A 57 21.21 -23.07 -13.99
N HIS A 58 21.73 -21.88 -13.69
CA HIS A 58 21.30 -21.03 -12.58
C HIS A 58 21.00 -19.58 -13.03
N PRO A 59 19.99 -19.39 -13.91
CA PRO A 59 19.80 -18.13 -14.61
C PRO A 59 19.44 -16.95 -13.70
N LEU A 60 18.68 -17.20 -12.63
CA LEU A 60 18.30 -16.16 -11.67
C LEU A 60 19.49 -15.71 -10.80
N GLU A 61 20.27 -16.65 -10.29
CA GLU A 61 21.45 -16.35 -9.46
C GLU A 61 22.53 -15.62 -10.25
N SER A 62 22.74 -16.03 -11.50
CA SER A 62 23.67 -15.38 -12.42
C SER A 62 23.24 -13.95 -12.74
N LEU A 63 21.95 -13.74 -13.02
CA LEU A 63 21.39 -12.40 -13.24
C LEU A 63 21.54 -11.52 -11.98
N GLU A 64 21.27 -12.06 -10.80
CA GLU A 64 21.41 -11.34 -9.54
C GLU A 64 22.86 -10.92 -9.28
N MET A 65 23.84 -11.81 -9.52
CA MET A 65 25.26 -11.47 -9.40
C MET A 65 25.68 -10.36 -10.36
N VAL A 66 25.17 -10.37 -11.59
CA VAL A 66 25.46 -9.32 -12.58
C VAL A 66 24.88 -7.99 -12.11
N ILE A 67 23.64 -7.96 -11.65
CA ILE A 67 23.01 -6.76 -11.08
C ILE A 67 23.82 -6.25 -9.88
N ARG A 68 24.27 -7.13 -8.98
CA ARG A 68 25.11 -6.78 -7.83
C ARG A 68 26.43 -6.12 -8.24
N LYS A 69 27.09 -6.63 -9.30
CA LYS A 69 28.33 -6.03 -9.82
C LYS A 69 28.11 -4.64 -10.42
N MET A 70 26.90 -4.36 -10.91
CA MET A 70 26.54 -3.05 -11.48
C MET A 70 26.03 -2.06 -10.44
N SER A 71 25.59 -2.54 -9.27
CA SER A 71 25.14 -1.68 -8.18
C SER A 71 26.33 -1.04 -7.45
N LYS A 72 26.18 0.24 -7.07
CA LYS A 72 27.10 0.91 -6.14
C LYS A 72 26.80 0.58 -4.68
N ASP A 73 25.65 -0.03 -4.42
CA ASP A 73 25.23 -0.41 -3.07
C ASP A 73 25.83 -1.76 -2.67
N THR A 74 26.38 -1.81 -1.46
CA THR A 74 26.92 -3.03 -0.86
C THR A 74 25.83 -3.94 -0.30
N GLN A 75 24.60 -3.45 -0.19
CA GLN A 75 23.44 -4.19 0.33
C GLN A 75 22.69 -4.88 -0.80
N THR A 76 22.12 -6.05 -0.50
CA THR A 76 21.24 -6.74 -1.44
C THR A 76 19.90 -6.02 -1.56
N PRO A 77 19.16 -6.17 -2.67
CA PRO A 77 17.80 -5.62 -2.79
C PRO A 77 16.88 -6.05 -1.64
N GLU A 78 17.01 -7.29 -1.15
CA GLU A 78 16.26 -7.80 0.00
C GLU A 78 16.63 -7.10 1.31
N GLU A 79 17.93 -6.83 1.53
CA GLU A 79 18.40 -6.10 2.72
C GLU A 79 17.92 -4.65 2.72
N ILE A 80 17.94 -3.99 1.56
CA ILE A 80 17.43 -2.64 1.37
C ILE A 80 15.93 -2.61 1.68
N LEU A 81 15.16 -3.55 1.11
CA LEU A 81 13.72 -3.66 1.32
C LEU A 81 13.38 -3.93 2.79
N LYS A 82 14.07 -4.88 3.43
CA LYS A 82 13.89 -5.20 4.86
C LYS A 82 14.20 -3.99 5.74
N THR A 83 15.25 -3.24 5.41
CA THR A 83 15.62 -2.01 6.12
C THR A 83 14.54 -0.95 5.95
N ALA A 84 14.03 -0.76 4.73
CA ALA A 84 12.95 0.19 4.43
C ALA A 84 11.65 -0.18 5.17
N TYR A 85 11.27 -1.47 5.19
CA TYR A 85 10.11 -1.94 5.96
C TYR A 85 10.28 -1.70 7.45
N ALA A 86 11.47 -1.94 8.00
CA ALA A 86 11.75 -1.67 9.41
C ALA A 86 11.66 -0.17 9.74
N LYS A 87 12.13 0.71 8.84
CA LYS A 87 11.98 2.17 8.97
C LYS A 87 10.51 2.60 8.91
N TYR A 88 9.75 2.03 7.99
CA TYR A 88 8.31 2.28 7.86
C TYR A 88 7.53 1.85 9.12
N GLU A 89 7.79 0.65 9.66
CA GLU A 89 7.16 0.15 10.89
C GLU A 89 7.44 1.04 12.12
N ARG A 90 8.60 1.72 12.14
CA ARG A 90 8.98 2.69 13.16
C ARG A 90 8.42 4.11 12.91
N GLY A 91 7.77 4.34 11.77
CA GLY A 91 7.23 5.65 11.37
C GLY A 91 8.30 6.64 10.88
N GLU A 92 9.51 6.16 10.55
CA GLU A 92 10.60 7.02 10.05
C GLU A 92 10.44 7.39 8.57
N MET A 93 9.57 6.67 7.85
CA MET A 93 9.24 6.95 6.45
C MET A 93 7.77 6.63 6.18
N GLY A 94 7.18 7.34 5.22
CA GLY A 94 5.83 7.07 4.70
C GLY A 94 5.78 5.96 3.68
N LEU A 95 4.57 5.45 3.44
CA LEU A 95 4.27 4.43 2.44
C LEU A 95 4.74 4.84 1.04
N TYR A 96 4.59 6.13 0.69
CA TYR A 96 5.02 6.64 -0.60
C TYR A 96 6.53 6.44 -0.87
N HIS A 97 7.37 6.29 0.16
CA HIS A 97 8.79 6.01 -0.03
C HIS A 97 9.10 4.57 -0.42
N LEU A 98 8.14 3.65 -0.27
CA LEU A 98 8.28 2.23 -0.62
C LEU A 98 7.81 1.94 -2.06
N VAL A 99 7.17 2.91 -2.70
CA VAL A 99 6.52 2.80 -4.01
C VAL A 99 7.53 3.07 -5.11
N ASP A 100 7.52 2.26 -6.17
CA ASP A 100 8.34 2.50 -7.36
C ASP A 100 7.77 3.67 -8.18
N ASP A 101 8.60 4.68 -8.44
CA ASP A 101 8.24 5.84 -9.26
C ASP A 101 7.82 5.45 -10.69
N ASN A 102 8.36 4.35 -11.23
CA ASN A 102 8.03 3.88 -12.58
C ASN A 102 6.68 3.15 -12.63
N ASN A 103 6.26 2.55 -11.51
CA ASN A 103 5.14 1.63 -11.41
C ASN A 103 4.26 1.95 -10.19
N MET A 104 3.98 3.23 -9.98
CA MET A 104 3.30 3.71 -8.76
C MET A 104 1.98 2.98 -8.48
N LEU A 105 1.14 2.80 -9.51
CA LEU A 105 -0.18 2.21 -9.36
C LEU A 105 -0.11 0.76 -8.87
N SER A 106 0.65 -0.10 -9.55
CA SER A 106 0.82 -1.52 -9.19
C SER A 106 1.49 -1.67 -7.82
N SER A 107 2.52 -0.88 -7.53
CA SER A 107 3.15 -0.86 -6.21
C SER A 107 2.19 -0.49 -5.08
N TYR A 108 1.30 0.50 -5.28
CA TYR A 108 0.24 0.77 -4.30
C TYR A 108 -0.72 -0.41 -4.14
N TYR A 109 -1.16 -1.06 -5.22
CA TYR A 109 -2.00 -2.27 -5.12
C TYR A 109 -1.32 -3.36 -4.29
N LYS A 110 -0.02 -3.60 -4.51
CA LYS A 110 0.76 -4.51 -3.69
C LYS A 110 0.71 -4.12 -2.22
N TYR A 111 1.09 -2.90 -1.85
CA TYR A 111 1.16 -2.55 -0.43
C TYR A 111 -0.21 -2.47 0.26
N LEU A 112 -1.27 -2.12 -0.47
CA LEU A 112 -2.62 -2.00 0.10
C LEU A 112 -3.33 -3.36 0.21
N PHE A 113 -3.00 -4.33 -0.64
CA PHE A 113 -3.77 -5.58 -0.74
C PHE A 113 -2.97 -6.86 -0.51
N THR A 114 -1.68 -6.78 -0.20
CA THR A 114 -0.85 -7.92 0.26
C THR A 114 -0.79 -8.00 1.80
N PRO A 115 -0.14 -9.01 2.41
CA PRO A 115 0.02 -9.09 3.87
C PRO A 115 0.83 -7.94 4.51
N PHE A 116 1.27 -6.95 3.73
CA PHE A 116 1.87 -5.72 4.22
C PHE A 116 0.93 -5.00 5.20
N ARG A 117 1.50 -4.32 6.20
CA ARG A 117 0.74 -3.69 7.28
C ARG A 117 0.75 -2.18 7.10
N VAL A 118 -0.36 -1.62 6.63
CA VAL A 118 -0.50 -0.17 6.49
C VAL A 118 -0.84 0.44 7.85
N HIS A 119 0.01 1.32 8.39
CA HIS A 119 -0.25 2.00 9.67
C HIS A 119 -1.05 3.28 9.44
N VAL A 120 -2.24 3.34 10.01
CA VAL A 120 -3.16 4.47 9.92
C VAL A 120 -3.24 5.23 11.25
N ASN A 121 -3.54 6.53 11.16
CA ASN A 121 -3.84 7.32 12.34
C ASN A 121 -5.16 6.86 12.97
N MET A 122 -5.26 6.96 14.29
CA MET A 122 -6.46 6.54 15.02
C MET A 122 -7.59 7.56 14.80
N TYR A 123 -8.75 7.09 14.31
CA TYR A 123 -9.96 7.90 14.16
C TYR A 123 -10.25 8.81 15.36
N PHE A 124 -10.14 8.26 16.57
CA PHE A 124 -10.41 9.00 17.81
C PHE A 124 -9.56 10.28 17.97
N ASN A 125 -8.28 10.22 17.58
CA ASN A 125 -7.38 11.37 17.69
C ASN A 125 -7.72 12.43 16.64
N GLU A 126 -8.08 12.02 15.44
CA GLU A 126 -8.47 12.92 14.34
C GLU A 126 -9.81 13.57 14.62
N ARG A 127 -10.81 12.77 15.03
CA ARG A 127 -12.16 13.24 15.33
C ARG A 127 -12.19 14.32 16.41
N ARG A 128 -11.31 14.23 17.41
CA ARG A 128 -11.16 15.25 18.48
C ARG A 128 -10.69 16.60 17.96
N LYS A 129 -9.94 16.64 16.86
CA LYS A 129 -9.46 17.88 16.24
C LYS A 129 -10.51 18.53 15.34
N ILE A 130 -11.49 17.76 14.87
CA ILE A 130 -12.54 18.22 13.97
C ILE A 130 -13.72 18.73 14.80
N THR A 131 -13.81 20.04 15.01
CA THR A 131 -14.93 20.65 15.75
C THR A 131 -16.14 20.85 14.84
N GLU A 132 -15.91 21.38 13.64
CA GLU A 132 -16.91 21.64 12.61
C GLU A 132 -16.27 21.49 11.24
N ILE A 133 -17.05 21.07 10.24
CA ILE A 133 -16.63 21.00 8.84
C ILE A 133 -17.43 22.07 8.08
N PRO A 134 -16.79 23.17 7.65
CA PRO A 134 -17.45 24.19 6.84
C PRO A 134 -18.10 23.59 5.58
N ALA A 135 -19.26 24.10 5.17
CA ALA A 135 -20.04 23.55 4.05
C ALA A 135 -19.30 23.55 2.69
N ASP A 136 -18.31 24.43 2.51
CA ASP A 136 -17.50 24.56 1.30
C ASP A 136 -16.13 23.86 1.40
N THR A 137 -15.97 22.98 2.40
CA THR A 137 -14.74 22.22 2.61
C THR A 137 -14.51 21.20 1.50
N GLN A 138 -13.30 21.18 0.95
CA GLN A 138 -12.88 20.18 -0.04
C GLN A 138 -12.10 19.04 0.61
N PHE A 139 -12.38 17.79 0.22
CA PHE A 139 -11.63 16.62 0.66
C PHE A 139 -10.79 16.10 -0.50
N VAL A 140 -9.50 16.39 -0.46
CA VAL A 140 -8.53 16.03 -1.49
C VAL A 140 -8.06 14.60 -1.23
N LEU A 141 -8.25 13.72 -2.21
CA LEU A 141 -7.83 12.32 -2.14
C LEU A 141 -6.48 12.14 -2.83
N ASP A 142 -5.63 11.28 -2.26
CA ASP A 142 -4.44 10.76 -2.92
C ASP A 142 -4.70 9.42 -3.64
N LEU A 143 -3.71 8.95 -4.39
CA LEU A 143 -3.81 7.70 -5.14
C LEU A 143 -4.19 6.49 -4.26
N PRO A 144 -3.51 6.18 -3.13
CA PRO A 144 -3.88 5.04 -2.30
C PRO A 144 -5.30 5.15 -1.71
N THR A 145 -5.77 6.36 -1.39
CA THR A 145 -7.15 6.57 -0.93
C THR A 145 -8.17 6.25 -2.01
N ILE A 146 -7.96 6.70 -3.24
CA ILE A 146 -8.86 6.41 -4.36
C ILE A 146 -8.92 4.89 -4.60
N ILE A 147 -7.77 4.22 -4.62
CA ILE A 147 -7.70 2.76 -4.78
C ILE A 147 -8.53 2.07 -3.68
N THR A 148 -8.30 2.42 -2.42
CA THR A 148 -8.98 1.81 -1.28
C THR A 148 -10.49 2.03 -1.33
N PHE A 149 -10.94 3.24 -1.66
CA PHE A 149 -12.37 3.57 -1.80
C PHE A 149 -13.04 2.86 -2.98
N ALA A 150 -12.39 2.81 -4.13
CA ALA A 150 -12.93 2.15 -5.32
C ALA A 150 -13.06 0.63 -5.09
N GLU A 151 -12.03 -0.01 -4.52
CA GLU A 151 -12.06 -1.44 -4.23
C GLU A 151 -13.07 -1.80 -3.13
N PHE A 152 -13.23 -0.97 -2.10
CA PHE A 152 -14.30 -1.14 -1.12
C PHE A 152 -15.68 -1.07 -1.77
N ALA A 153 -15.92 -0.06 -2.62
CA ALA A 153 -17.18 0.11 -3.32
C ALA A 153 -17.47 -1.06 -4.27
N ALA A 154 -16.45 -1.56 -4.97
CA ALA A 154 -16.56 -2.73 -5.84
C ALA A 154 -16.90 -4.01 -5.06
N LYS A 155 -16.23 -4.23 -3.91
CA LYS A 155 -16.41 -5.44 -3.10
C LYS A 155 -17.75 -5.48 -2.35
N THR A 156 -18.24 -4.33 -1.89
CA THR A 156 -19.42 -4.26 -1.02
C THR A 156 -20.68 -3.74 -1.71
N GLY A 157 -20.54 -3.05 -2.85
CA GLY A 157 -21.63 -2.33 -3.51
C GLY A 157 -22.04 -1.03 -2.79
N ASN A 158 -21.38 -0.67 -1.68
CA ASN A 158 -21.68 0.54 -0.93
C ASN A 158 -21.23 1.80 -1.67
N LYS A 159 -22.01 2.87 -1.51
CA LYS A 159 -21.65 4.21 -1.99
C LYS A 159 -21.04 5.02 -0.85
N ILE A 160 -19.82 5.50 -1.05
CA ILE A 160 -19.16 6.42 -0.12
C ILE A 160 -19.68 7.83 -0.38
N LYS A 161 -20.39 8.41 0.58
CA LYS A 161 -20.91 9.79 0.54
C LYS A 161 -19.82 10.84 0.78
N GLY A 162 -20.22 12.10 0.73
CA GLY A 162 -19.33 13.27 0.88
C GLY A 162 -18.66 13.67 -0.43
N GLN A 163 -18.31 14.95 -0.51
CA GLN A 163 -17.61 15.52 -1.66
C GLN A 163 -16.16 15.03 -1.69
N LYS A 164 -15.73 14.50 -2.83
CA LYS A 164 -14.37 14.01 -3.05
C LYS A 164 -13.74 14.82 -4.17
N THR A 165 -12.53 15.28 -3.93
CA THR A 165 -11.77 16.11 -4.86
C THR A 165 -10.47 15.41 -5.19
N ILE A 166 -10.08 15.43 -6.46
CA ILE A 166 -8.76 14.95 -6.90
C ILE A 166 -8.08 16.02 -7.73
N THR A 167 -6.75 15.95 -7.79
CA THR A 167 -6.01 16.82 -8.70
C THR A 167 -6.19 16.35 -10.14
N LYS A 168 -6.30 17.29 -11.07
CA LYS A 168 -6.34 16.96 -12.51
C LYS A 168 -5.11 16.16 -12.96
N LEU A 169 -3.95 16.39 -12.34
CA LEU A 169 -2.72 15.63 -12.59
C LEU A 169 -2.90 14.13 -12.27
N LEU A 170 -3.47 13.82 -11.10
CA LEU A 170 -3.74 12.44 -10.69
C LEU A 170 -4.77 11.77 -11.61
N HIS A 171 -5.81 12.50 -12.00
CA HIS A 171 -6.82 11.98 -12.92
C HIS A 171 -6.21 11.62 -14.29
N GLU A 172 -5.44 12.53 -14.89
CA GLU A 172 -4.79 12.29 -16.18
C GLU A 172 -3.75 11.17 -16.10
N TYR A 173 -3.02 11.05 -14.98
CA TYR A 173 -2.13 9.90 -14.72
C TYR A 173 -2.88 8.57 -14.81
N LEU A 174 -4.04 8.44 -14.15
CA LEU A 174 -4.83 7.20 -14.18
C LEU A 174 -5.44 6.91 -15.55
N ARG A 175 -5.90 7.95 -16.27
CA ARG A 175 -6.36 7.79 -17.66
C ARG A 175 -5.24 7.34 -18.59
N PHE A 176 -4.03 7.85 -18.40
CA PHE A 176 -2.85 7.40 -19.13
C PHE A 176 -2.51 5.94 -18.78
N ALA A 177 -2.49 5.59 -17.49
CA ALA A 177 -2.25 4.22 -17.03
C ALA A 177 -3.24 3.22 -17.65
N ASN A 178 -4.53 3.57 -17.71
CA ASN A 178 -5.56 2.74 -18.34
C ASN A 178 -5.32 2.51 -19.85
N LYS A 179 -4.89 3.56 -20.58
CA LYS A 179 -4.56 3.44 -22.01
C LYS A 179 -3.32 2.57 -22.25
N SER A 180 -2.34 2.68 -21.36
CA SER A 180 -1.06 1.96 -21.44
C SER A 180 -1.10 0.55 -20.82
N ALA A 181 -2.20 0.19 -20.14
CA ALA A 181 -2.36 -1.07 -19.41
C ALA A 181 -2.19 -2.34 -20.26
N ILE A 182 -2.28 -2.24 -21.59
CA ILE A 182 -2.07 -3.35 -22.54
C ILE A 182 -0.62 -3.90 -22.46
N HIS A 183 0.32 -3.16 -21.87
CA HIS A 183 1.74 -3.54 -21.78
C HIS A 183 2.22 -3.86 -20.37
N ILE A 184 1.33 -3.94 -19.38
CA ILE A 184 1.72 -4.09 -17.97
C ILE A 184 1.71 -5.57 -17.58
N ALA A 185 2.87 -6.22 -17.68
CA ALA A 185 3.16 -7.46 -16.95
C ALA A 185 3.94 -7.09 -15.68
N ASP A 186 3.24 -6.60 -14.66
CA ASP A 186 3.87 -6.11 -13.43
C ASP A 186 3.69 -7.10 -12.28
N GLY A 187 4.81 -7.54 -11.71
CA GLY A 187 4.86 -8.49 -10.60
C GLY A 187 4.09 -8.03 -9.36
N ASP A 188 3.99 -6.72 -9.11
CA ASP A 188 3.27 -6.17 -7.96
C ASP A 188 1.75 -6.39 -8.10
N PHE A 189 1.20 -6.30 -9.32
CA PHE A 189 -0.20 -6.67 -9.57
C PHE A 189 -0.44 -8.17 -9.41
N TYR A 190 0.49 -9.01 -9.89
CA TYR A 190 0.41 -10.45 -9.67
C TYR A 190 0.35 -10.81 -8.18
N GLU A 191 1.17 -10.15 -7.36
CA GLU A 191 1.18 -10.35 -5.91
C GLU A 191 -0.15 -9.89 -5.27
N ALA A 192 -0.65 -8.71 -5.64
CA ALA A 192 -1.89 -8.15 -5.11
C ALA A 192 -3.12 -9.01 -5.48
N MET A 193 -3.26 -9.36 -6.76
CA MET A 193 -4.41 -10.13 -7.27
C MET A 193 -4.35 -11.59 -6.82
N GLY A 194 -3.14 -12.18 -6.75
CA GLY A 194 -2.92 -13.57 -6.35
C GLY A 194 -3.37 -13.90 -4.93
N ARG A 195 -3.55 -12.89 -4.06
CA ARG A 195 -4.05 -13.09 -2.69
C ARG A 195 -5.54 -13.43 -2.64
N GLY A 196 -6.33 -13.08 -3.66
CA GLY A 196 -7.77 -13.35 -3.70
C GLY A 196 -8.62 -12.47 -2.77
N ASN A 197 -8.08 -11.34 -2.30
CA ASN A 197 -8.81 -10.39 -1.45
C ASN A 197 -9.63 -9.34 -2.24
N LEU A 198 -9.27 -9.16 -3.51
CA LEU A 198 -9.90 -8.23 -4.46
C LEU A 198 -11.00 -8.94 -5.25
N VAL A 199 -11.89 -8.16 -5.86
CA VAL A 199 -12.93 -8.68 -6.76
C VAL A 199 -12.25 -9.19 -8.02
N LYS A 200 -12.38 -10.49 -8.29
CA LYS A 200 -11.83 -11.10 -9.50
C LYS A 200 -12.75 -10.84 -10.70
N TYR A 201 -12.26 -10.11 -11.69
CA TYR A 201 -12.95 -9.84 -12.96
C TYR A 201 -12.52 -10.81 -14.07
N SER A 202 -11.30 -11.34 -13.98
CA SER A 202 -10.73 -12.26 -14.97
C SER A 202 -9.87 -13.35 -14.32
N GLU A 203 -9.77 -14.50 -14.99
CA GLU A 203 -8.82 -15.58 -14.63
C GLU A 203 -7.37 -15.23 -14.98
N TYR A 204 -7.16 -14.35 -15.97
CA TYR A 204 -5.85 -13.88 -16.39
C TYR A 204 -5.51 -12.56 -15.69
N VAL A 205 -4.40 -12.55 -14.95
CA VAL A 205 -4.01 -11.43 -14.06
C VAL A 205 -3.78 -10.12 -14.81
N ASP A 206 -3.20 -10.16 -15.99
CA ASP A 206 -2.98 -8.98 -16.84
C ASP A 206 -4.30 -8.35 -17.28
N VAL A 207 -5.27 -9.17 -17.67
CA VAL A 207 -6.63 -8.74 -18.01
C VAL A 207 -7.37 -8.24 -16.78
N ASP A 208 -7.20 -8.92 -15.63
CA ASP A 208 -7.81 -8.57 -14.36
C ASP A 208 -7.31 -7.20 -13.87
N ALA A 209 -5.99 -7.00 -13.84
CA ALA A 209 -5.36 -5.74 -13.51
C ALA A 209 -5.84 -4.59 -14.42
N LYS A 210 -5.95 -4.84 -15.73
CA LYS A 210 -6.49 -3.85 -16.66
C LYS A 210 -7.94 -3.48 -16.33
N GLU A 211 -8.78 -4.45 -15.98
CA GLU A 211 -10.18 -4.16 -15.60
C GLU A 211 -10.23 -3.37 -14.28
N HIS A 212 -9.38 -3.69 -13.29
CA HIS A 212 -9.24 -2.88 -12.07
C HIS A 212 -8.87 -1.43 -12.36
N ILE A 213 -7.88 -1.17 -13.22
CA ILE A 213 -7.49 0.20 -13.61
C ILE A 213 -8.66 0.92 -14.31
N LYS A 214 -9.36 0.23 -15.20
CA LYS A 214 -10.54 0.78 -15.88
C LYS A 214 -11.66 1.11 -14.89
N LYS A 215 -11.97 0.20 -13.96
CA LYS A 215 -12.98 0.40 -12.90
C LYS A 215 -12.60 1.55 -11.96
N LEU A 216 -11.32 1.72 -11.67
CA LEU A 216 -10.81 2.84 -10.89
C LEU A 216 -11.08 4.18 -11.60
N VAL A 217 -10.83 4.27 -12.91
CA VAL A 217 -11.14 5.47 -13.71
C VAL A 217 -12.65 5.73 -13.77
N GLU A 218 -13.46 4.69 -14.03
CA GLU A 218 -14.92 4.80 -14.01
C GLU A 218 -15.44 5.29 -12.65
N TRP A 219 -14.85 4.81 -11.56
CA TRP A 219 -15.22 5.22 -10.21
C TRP A 219 -14.86 6.68 -9.96
N ILE A 220 -13.69 7.14 -10.38
CA ILE A 220 -13.26 8.54 -10.27
C ILE A 220 -14.22 9.46 -11.03
N ASP A 221 -14.48 9.16 -12.30
CA ASP A 221 -15.35 9.97 -13.15
C ASP A 221 -16.76 10.11 -12.55
N ALA A 222 -17.24 9.11 -11.81
CA ALA A 222 -18.55 9.11 -11.18
C ALA A 222 -18.60 9.75 -9.79
N ASN A 223 -17.50 9.76 -9.03
CA ASN A 223 -17.52 10.08 -7.59
C ASN A 223 -16.66 11.29 -7.19
N CYS A 224 -15.77 11.76 -8.06
CA CYS A 224 -14.78 12.79 -7.74
C CYS A 224 -14.98 14.04 -8.60
N THR A 225 -14.57 15.19 -8.06
CA THR A 225 -14.47 16.46 -8.79
C THR A 225 -13.01 16.81 -9.03
N ASP A 226 -12.67 17.20 -10.26
CA ASP A 226 -11.31 17.62 -10.61
C ASP A 226 -11.03 19.05 -10.16
N VAL A 227 -9.87 19.26 -9.54
CA VAL A 227 -9.34 20.58 -9.20
C VAL A 227 -7.94 20.76 -9.78
N ILE A 228 -7.67 21.97 -10.26
CA ILE A 228 -6.35 22.38 -10.73
C ILE A 228 -5.57 22.96 -9.55
N ALA A 229 -4.47 22.31 -9.19
CA ALA A 229 -3.55 22.78 -8.17
C ALA A 229 -2.60 23.86 -8.73
N TYR A 230 -3.10 25.09 -8.88
CA TYR A 230 -2.32 26.20 -9.45
C TYR A 230 -1.00 26.45 -8.72
N ASN A 231 -0.99 26.32 -7.39
CA ASN A 231 0.20 26.50 -6.56
C ASN A 231 1.26 25.41 -6.80
N ALA A 232 0.85 24.22 -7.24
CA ALA A 232 1.79 23.16 -7.60
C ALA A 232 2.57 23.49 -8.87
N LEU A 233 1.98 24.22 -9.81
CA LEU A 233 2.62 24.49 -11.11
C LEU A 233 3.97 25.21 -10.95
N GLY A 234 4.12 26.08 -9.94
CA GLY A 234 5.40 26.72 -9.63
C GLY A 234 6.44 25.79 -8.98
N LEU A 235 5.99 24.77 -8.23
CA LEU A 235 6.86 23.77 -7.59
C LEU A 235 7.34 22.70 -8.59
N LEU A 236 6.47 22.34 -9.55
CA LEU A 236 6.72 21.30 -10.57
C LEU A 236 7.66 21.78 -11.70
N GLN A 237 7.79 23.10 -11.91
CA GLN A 237 8.63 23.68 -12.96
C GLN A 237 10.13 23.43 -12.79
N GLN A 238 10.59 22.99 -11.61
CA GLN A 238 12.01 22.75 -11.37
C GLN A 238 12.54 21.45 -12.01
N GLY A 239 11.67 20.53 -12.46
CA GLY A 239 12.07 19.37 -13.29
C GLY A 239 12.96 18.31 -12.60
N TYR A 240 13.20 18.41 -11.29
CA TYR A 240 14.04 17.48 -10.53
C TYR A 240 13.27 16.39 -9.78
N ASN A 241 11.94 16.42 -9.83
CA ASN A 241 11.09 15.53 -9.05
C ASN A 241 10.68 14.27 -9.83
N SER A 242 10.42 13.20 -9.11
CA SER A 242 9.83 11.99 -9.70
C SER A 242 8.32 12.16 -9.92
N PRO A 243 7.70 11.39 -10.84
CA PRO A 243 6.26 11.43 -11.08
C PRO A 243 5.42 11.25 -9.81
N LEU A 244 5.85 10.40 -8.88
CA LEU A 244 5.19 10.18 -7.59
C LEU A 244 5.23 11.43 -6.72
N LYS A 245 6.40 12.06 -6.62
CA LYS A 245 6.56 13.32 -5.87
C LYS A 245 5.72 14.43 -6.48
N ASP A 246 5.66 14.51 -7.80
CA ASP A 246 4.83 15.49 -8.49
C ASP A 246 3.34 15.31 -8.19
N GLN A 247 2.86 14.07 -8.21
CA GLN A 247 1.47 13.73 -7.84
C GLN A 247 1.17 14.08 -6.37
N LEU A 248 2.06 13.69 -5.46
CA LEU A 248 1.90 13.95 -4.03
C LEU A 248 1.94 15.46 -3.72
N PHE A 249 2.96 16.17 -4.22
CA PHE A 249 3.09 17.62 -4.02
C PHE A 249 1.95 18.40 -4.67
N SER A 250 1.43 17.94 -5.81
CA SER A 250 0.24 18.55 -6.41
C SER A 250 -0.95 18.51 -5.45
N SER A 251 -1.19 17.35 -4.84
CA SER A 251 -2.30 17.14 -3.91
C SER A 251 -2.08 17.90 -2.59
N LEU A 252 -0.86 17.86 -2.05
CA LEU A 252 -0.51 18.58 -0.83
C LEU A 252 -0.56 20.11 -1.00
N SER A 253 -0.26 20.64 -2.19
CA SER A 253 -0.30 22.09 -2.44
C SER A 253 -1.71 22.69 -2.31
N LEU A 254 -2.76 21.88 -2.48
CA LEU A 254 -4.15 22.31 -2.27
C LEU A 254 -4.45 22.62 -0.81
N LEU A 255 -3.64 22.10 0.11
CA LEU A 255 -3.77 22.30 1.56
C LEU A 255 -3.23 23.64 2.04
N LEU A 256 -2.58 24.41 1.15
CA LEU A 256 -2.29 25.82 1.40
C LEU A 256 -3.59 26.64 1.54
N ASN A 257 -4.72 26.11 1.07
CA ASN A 257 -6.05 26.65 1.33
C ASN A 257 -6.61 26.08 2.65
N GLN A 258 -7.02 26.97 3.57
CA GLN A 258 -7.51 26.62 4.90
C GLN A 258 -8.81 25.79 4.91
N LYS A 259 -9.51 25.70 3.78
CA LYS A 259 -10.79 24.96 3.63
C LYS A 259 -10.63 23.58 3.00
N CYS A 260 -9.44 22.99 3.07
CA CYS A 260 -9.15 21.68 2.50
C CYS A 260 -8.77 20.68 3.59
N TYR A 261 -9.25 19.46 3.47
CA TYR A 261 -8.75 18.29 4.17
C TYR A 261 -8.04 17.38 3.17
N PHE A 262 -6.91 16.82 3.57
CA PHE A 262 -6.25 15.75 2.83
C PHE A 262 -6.66 14.41 3.44
N VAL A 263 -7.18 13.53 2.60
CA VAL A 263 -7.57 12.19 3.01
C VAL A 263 -6.47 11.23 2.62
N THR A 264 -5.81 10.61 3.61
CA THR A 264 -4.75 9.63 3.39
C THR A 264 -4.62 8.69 4.59
N ASP A 265 -4.32 7.43 4.31
CA ASP A 265 -4.01 6.41 5.33
C ASP A 265 -2.50 6.32 5.62
N ASP A 266 -1.65 7.09 4.93
CA ASP A 266 -0.22 7.17 5.23
C ASP A 266 0.06 8.08 6.43
N SER A 267 0.09 7.47 7.61
CA SER A 267 0.33 8.15 8.90
C SER A 267 1.58 9.04 8.96
N ALA A 268 2.61 8.76 8.14
CA ALA A 268 3.83 9.55 8.13
C ALA A 268 3.62 10.95 7.54
N ILE A 269 2.74 11.08 6.55
CA ILE A 269 2.41 12.38 5.93
C ILE A 269 1.82 13.32 6.99
N ALA A 270 0.92 12.80 7.84
CA ALA A 270 0.33 13.55 8.95
C ALA A 270 1.37 14.03 9.97
N SER A 271 2.45 13.25 10.16
CA SER A 271 3.52 13.58 11.09
C SER A 271 4.47 14.66 10.55
N ILE A 272 4.68 14.69 9.23
CA ILE A 272 5.53 15.70 8.55
C ILE A 272 4.81 17.06 8.45
N LEU A 273 3.49 17.05 8.32
CA LEU A 273 2.67 18.26 8.12
C LEU A 273 1.64 18.45 9.27
N PRO A 274 2.09 18.67 10.52
CA PRO A 274 1.20 18.67 11.69
C PRO A 274 0.19 19.82 11.72
N MET A 275 0.45 20.88 10.96
CA MET A 275 -0.39 22.08 10.88
C MET A 275 -1.50 21.97 9.81
N VAL A 276 -1.55 20.84 9.11
CA VAL A 276 -2.47 20.62 8.00
C VAL A 276 -3.61 19.70 8.42
N ASN A 277 -4.81 19.98 7.88
CA ASN A 277 -5.99 19.16 8.09
C ASN A 277 -5.86 17.83 7.34
N ILE A 278 -5.29 16.82 7.99
CA ILE A 278 -5.14 15.46 7.46
C ILE A 278 -6.06 14.52 8.23
N ILE A 279 -6.81 13.69 7.52
CA ILE A 279 -7.68 12.65 8.08
C ILE A 279 -7.48 11.32 7.34
N THR A 280 -7.70 10.22 8.04
CA THR A 280 -7.75 8.88 7.44
C THR A 280 -8.99 8.69 6.58
N THR A 281 -8.93 7.65 5.75
CA THR A 281 -10.10 7.21 4.99
C THR A 281 -11.22 6.71 5.91
N GLU A 282 -10.87 6.09 7.04
CA GLU A 282 -11.83 5.66 8.06
C GLU A 282 -12.57 6.86 8.67
N THR A 283 -11.84 7.91 9.06
CA THR A 283 -12.43 9.16 9.57
C THR A 283 -13.35 9.78 8.55
N TYR A 284 -12.92 9.87 7.28
CA TYR A 284 -13.75 10.40 6.21
C TYR A 284 -15.07 9.62 6.07
N VAL A 285 -15.01 8.28 6.01
CA VAL A 285 -16.22 7.45 5.85
C VAL A 285 -17.18 7.66 7.01
N LYS A 286 -16.67 7.70 8.26
CA LYS A 286 -17.47 7.91 9.47
C LYS A 286 -18.12 9.29 9.57
N LEU A 287 -17.52 10.31 8.96
CA LEU A 287 -18.08 11.66 8.95
C LEU A 287 -19.28 11.81 8.01
N PHE A 288 -19.31 11.07 6.91
CA PHE A 288 -20.26 11.29 5.81
C PHE A 288 -21.25 10.15 5.56
N ASN A 289 -21.01 8.97 6.13
CA ASN A 289 -21.84 7.79 5.90
C ASN A 289 -22.56 7.35 7.17
N ASP A 290 -23.54 6.47 7.00
CA ASP A 290 -24.19 5.84 8.14
C ASP A 290 -23.26 4.85 8.85
N GLU A 291 -23.72 4.41 10.03
CA GLU A 291 -22.97 3.52 10.89
C GLU A 291 -22.70 2.15 10.25
N GLN A 292 -23.62 1.65 9.41
CA GLN A 292 -23.45 0.37 8.75
C GLN A 292 -22.28 0.41 7.77
N VAL A 293 -22.28 1.36 6.83
CA VAL A 293 -21.19 1.54 5.85
C VAL A 293 -19.87 1.79 6.58
N SER A 294 -19.90 2.57 7.66
CA SER A 294 -18.71 2.84 8.48
C SER A 294 -18.12 1.58 9.11
N ARG A 295 -18.96 0.71 9.70
CA ARG A 295 -18.51 -0.56 10.29
C ARG A 295 -17.97 -1.53 9.24
N GLU A 296 -18.63 -1.61 8.07
CA GLU A 296 -18.16 -2.43 6.95
C GLU A 296 -16.82 -1.95 6.40
N TYR A 297 -16.63 -0.62 6.34
CA TYR A 297 -15.36 -0.03 5.91
C TYR A 297 -14.21 -0.32 6.88
N SER A 298 -14.42 -0.16 8.19
CA SER A 298 -13.39 -0.50 9.19
C SER A 298 -12.99 -1.99 9.14
N LYS A 299 -13.96 -2.88 8.89
CA LYS A 299 -13.71 -4.33 8.69
C LYS A 299 -12.89 -4.57 7.42
N PHE A 300 -13.29 -3.94 6.31
CA PHE A 300 -12.56 -3.98 5.06
C PHE A 300 -11.10 -3.56 5.26
N LEU A 301 -10.83 -2.43 5.90
CA LEU A 301 -9.45 -1.99 6.17
C LEU A 301 -8.66 -3.03 6.96
N LEU A 302 -9.22 -3.59 8.05
CA LEU A 302 -8.54 -4.61 8.84
C LEU A 302 -8.19 -5.86 8.03
N GLU A 303 -9.14 -6.34 7.22
CA GLU A 303 -8.99 -7.53 6.36
C GLU A 303 -7.86 -7.35 5.33
N HIS A 304 -7.65 -6.12 4.85
CA HIS A 304 -6.60 -5.80 3.88
C HIS A 304 -5.25 -5.42 4.52
N GLY A 305 -5.12 -5.50 5.84
CA GLY A 305 -3.82 -5.33 6.51
C GLY A 305 -3.60 -3.98 7.16
N PHE A 306 -4.59 -3.08 7.13
CA PHE A 306 -4.50 -1.79 7.80
C PHE A 306 -4.51 -1.99 9.33
N ARG A 307 -3.77 -1.15 10.04
CA ARG A 307 -3.58 -1.19 11.50
C ARG A 307 -3.74 0.21 12.08
N GLY A 308 -4.53 0.32 13.15
CA GLY A 308 -4.96 1.61 13.69
C GLY A 308 -6.47 1.84 13.61
N VAL A 309 -7.21 0.90 12.99
CA VAL A 309 -8.65 1.04 12.70
C VAL A 309 -9.52 0.85 13.95
N GLU A 310 -10.73 1.42 13.94
CA GLU A 310 -11.71 1.26 15.02
C GLU A 310 -12.73 0.16 14.68
N LEU A 311 -12.78 -0.86 15.55
CA LEU A 311 -13.61 -2.04 15.39
C LEU A 311 -14.83 -1.97 16.32
N ASP A 312 -15.92 -2.61 15.91
CA ASP A 312 -17.10 -2.77 16.75
C ASP A 312 -17.01 -4.03 17.64
N THR A 313 -17.71 -4.01 18.77
CA THR A 313 -17.75 -5.13 19.73
C THR A 313 -18.28 -6.40 19.11
N ASP A 314 -19.29 -6.29 18.23
CA ASP A 314 -19.94 -7.44 17.61
C ASP A 314 -18.98 -8.20 16.67
N TYR A 315 -18.09 -7.48 15.99
CA TYR A 315 -17.06 -8.03 15.14
C TYR A 315 -16.05 -8.82 15.95
N VAL A 316 -15.54 -8.25 17.04
CA VAL A 316 -14.62 -8.96 17.96
C VAL A 316 -15.28 -10.24 18.51
N CYS A 317 -16.54 -10.17 18.92
CA CYS A 317 -17.30 -11.34 19.34
C CYS A 317 -17.45 -12.38 18.22
N SER A 318 -17.74 -11.94 16.99
CA SER A 318 -17.91 -12.83 15.84
C SER A 318 -16.62 -13.56 15.46
N GLU A 319 -15.48 -12.87 15.47
CA GLU A 319 -14.17 -13.45 15.17
C GLU A 319 -13.72 -14.42 16.27
N TYR A 320 -14.06 -14.14 17.53
CA TYR A 320 -13.88 -15.09 18.62
C TYR A 320 -14.67 -16.38 18.40
N GLN A 321 -15.96 -16.28 18.05
CA GLN A 321 -16.78 -17.46 17.78
C GLN A 321 -16.23 -18.27 16.60
N LYS A 322 -15.79 -17.61 15.52
CA LYS A 322 -15.14 -18.30 14.39
C LYS A 322 -13.92 -19.10 14.86
N ALA A 323 -13.04 -18.49 15.65
CA ALA A 323 -11.84 -19.16 16.18
C ALA A 323 -12.19 -20.38 17.04
N LYS A 324 -13.18 -20.25 17.92
CA LYS A 324 -13.66 -21.34 18.79
C LYS A 324 -14.16 -22.55 17.99
N TYR A 325 -14.87 -22.31 16.89
CA TYR A 325 -15.37 -23.37 16.01
C TYR A 325 -14.36 -23.83 14.95
N GLY A 326 -13.08 -23.47 15.08
CA GLY A 326 -12.02 -23.87 14.16
C GLY A 326 -12.15 -23.29 12.75
N LYS A 327 -12.91 -22.20 12.59
CA LYS A 327 -13.07 -21.48 11.32
C LYS A 327 -11.96 -20.45 11.14
N GLU A 328 -11.71 -20.09 9.87
CA GLU A 328 -10.85 -18.96 9.56
C GLU A 328 -11.37 -17.71 10.27
N ASN A 329 -10.45 -17.02 10.96
CA ASN A 329 -10.75 -15.86 11.78
C ASN A 329 -9.61 -14.85 11.71
N LYS A 330 -9.87 -13.65 12.20
CA LYS A 330 -8.94 -12.51 12.17
C LYS A 330 -8.50 -12.06 13.57
N LEU A 331 -8.57 -12.94 14.58
CA LEU A 331 -8.18 -12.59 15.96
C LEU A 331 -6.75 -12.06 16.07
N VAL A 332 -5.80 -12.67 15.34
CA VAL A 332 -4.40 -12.19 15.33
C VAL A 332 -4.31 -10.78 14.76
N ALA A 333 -5.05 -10.47 13.69
CA ALA A 333 -5.10 -9.14 13.10
C ALA A 333 -5.75 -8.13 14.07
N ILE A 334 -6.82 -8.53 14.77
CA ILE A 334 -7.46 -7.72 15.82
C ILE A 334 -6.45 -7.39 16.92
N MET A 335 -5.70 -8.38 17.44
CA MET A 335 -4.70 -8.17 18.48
C MET A 335 -3.60 -7.21 18.02
N GLN A 336 -3.08 -7.38 16.80
CA GLN A 336 -2.10 -6.47 16.20
C GLN A 336 -2.66 -5.05 16.03
N ASN A 337 -3.92 -4.93 15.62
CA ASN A 337 -4.61 -3.65 15.50
C ASN A 337 -4.72 -2.94 16.84
N MET A 338 -5.03 -3.65 17.92
CA MET A 338 -5.13 -3.06 19.26
C MET A 338 -3.79 -2.55 19.80
N THR A 339 -2.66 -3.10 19.38
CA THR A 339 -1.35 -2.50 19.70
C THR A 339 -1.18 -1.13 19.06
N LYS A 340 -1.71 -0.92 17.85
CA LYS A 340 -1.63 0.36 17.13
C LYS A 340 -2.78 1.31 17.46
N ASN A 341 -3.93 0.81 17.89
CA ASN A 341 -5.07 1.59 18.39
C ASN A 341 -5.45 1.13 19.81
N PRO A 342 -4.70 1.54 20.84
CA PRO A 342 -4.89 1.05 22.21
C PRO A 342 -6.21 1.52 22.84
N TYR A 343 -6.89 2.53 22.28
CA TYR A 343 -8.23 2.96 22.73
C TYR A 343 -9.31 1.90 22.50
N GLN A 344 -9.06 0.92 21.61
CA GLN A 344 -9.91 -0.24 21.37
C GLN A 344 -9.93 -1.24 22.54
N ILE A 345 -9.15 -1.01 23.59
CA ILE A 345 -9.23 -1.82 24.83
C ILE A 345 -10.64 -1.81 25.44
N SER A 346 -11.37 -0.69 25.30
CA SER A 346 -12.76 -0.58 25.75
C SER A 346 -13.71 -1.51 24.99
N VAL A 347 -13.51 -1.63 23.67
CA VAL A 347 -14.23 -2.56 22.80
C VAL A 347 -13.93 -4.01 23.21
N ALA A 348 -12.65 -4.32 23.48
CA ALA A 348 -12.24 -5.63 23.95
C ALA A 348 -12.88 -5.99 25.31
N ILE A 349 -12.90 -5.04 26.26
CA ILE A 349 -13.52 -5.23 27.58
C ILE A 349 -15.00 -5.54 27.42
N THR A 350 -15.70 -4.76 26.60
CA THR A 350 -17.13 -4.96 26.33
C THR A 350 -17.40 -6.30 25.65
N ALA A 351 -16.56 -6.70 24.69
CA ALA A 351 -16.65 -8.00 24.03
C ALA A 351 -16.43 -9.16 25.01
N CYS A 352 -15.43 -9.03 25.90
CA CYS A 352 -15.15 -10.02 26.94
C CYS A 352 -16.35 -10.21 27.86
N MET A 353 -16.91 -9.11 28.38
CA MET A 353 -18.10 -9.15 29.23
C MET A 353 -19.32 -9.76 28.53
N LYS A 354 -19.55 -9.40 27.26
CA LYS A 354 -20.64 -9.94 26.45
C LYS A 354 -20.50 -11.45 26.27
N LEU A 355 -19.32 -11.93 25.90
CA LEU A 355 -19.04 -13.34 25.71
C LEU A 355 -19.06 -14.12 27.04
N GLU A 356 -18.58 -13.53 28.13
CA GLU A 356 -18.60 -14.16 29.46
C GLU A 356 -20.02 -14.55 29.91
N SER A 357 -21.03 -13.80 29.47
CA SER A 357 -22.45 -14.13 29.72
C SER A 357 -22.99 -15.29 28.87
N MET A 358 -22.31 -15.63 27.77
CA MET A 358 -22.75 -16.62 26.77
C MET A 358 -21.85 -17.87 26.73
N GLU A 359 -20.65 -17.80 27.29
CA GLU A 359 -19.61 -18.79 27.12
C GLU A 359 -19.57 -19.85 28.23
N ILE A 360 -19.48 -21.11 27.81
CA ILE A 360 -19.31 -22.27 28.70
C ILE A 360 -17.82 -22.57 28.93
N ASP A 361 -16.98 -22.41 27.90
CA ASP A 361 -15.53 -22.59 28.02
C ASP A 361 -14.82 -21.28 28.41
N THR A 362 -14.71 -21.09 29.72
CA THR A 362 -14.07 -19.91 30.28
C THR A 362 -12.54 -19.87 30.09
N ASN A 363 -11.88 -20.98 29.77
CA ASN A 363 -10.41 -21.01 29.64
C ASN A 363 -9.97 -20.43 28.31
N THR A 364 -10.61 -20.85 27.21
CA THR A 364 -10.34 -20.27 25.89
C THR A 364 -10.63 -18.78 25.88
N LEU A 365 -11.75 -18.36 26.48
CA LEU A 365 -12.09 -16.94 26.64
C LEU A 365 -10.97 -16.18 27.37
N LYS A 366 -10.48 -16.71 28.50
CA LYS A 366 -9.41 -16.09 29.29
C LYS A 366 -8.14 -15.90 28.46
N ILE A 367 -7.67 -16.94 27.80
CA ILE A 367 -6.42 -16.88 27.03
C ILE A 367 -6.54 -15.84 25.91
N THR A 368 -7.63 -15.86 25.15
CA THR A 368 -7.83 -14.91 24.05
C THR A 368 -7.86 -13.47 24.53
N PHE A 369 -8.66 -13.17 25.56
CA PHE A 369 -8.82 -11.79 26.03
C PHE A 369 -7.63 -11.29 26.84
N THR A 370 -6.94 -12.14 27.60
CA THR A 370 -5.66 -11.78 28.23
C THR A 370 -4.64 -11.34 27.19
N ASN A 371 -4.50 -12.09 26.09
CA ASN A 371 -3.59 -11.71 25.00
C ASN A 371 -4.03 -10.42 24.30
N MET A 372 -5.33 -10.26 24.04
CA MET A 372 -5.88 -9.07 23.41
C MET A 372 -5.66 -7.81 24.26
N PHE A 373 -5.93 -7.90 25.57
CA PHE A 373 -5.66 -6.82 26.52
C PHE A 373 -4.17 -6.53 26.63
N ALA A 374 -3.31 -7.56 26.67
CA ALA A 374 -1.86 -7.35 26.77
C ALA A 374 -1.34 -6.58 25.54
N MET A 375 -1.82 -6.95 24.35
CA MET A 375 -1.46 -6.27 23.09
C MET A 375 -1.95 -4.82 23.05
N ALA A 376 -3.15 -4.53 23.57
CA ALA A 376 -3.65 -3.17 23.70
C ALA A 376 -2.83 -2.34 24.72
N LEU A 377 -2.55 -2.92 25.88
CA LEU A 377 -1.76 -2.27 26.94
C LEU A 377 -0.35 -1.94 26.46
N LYS A 378 0.29 -2.81 25.67
CA LYS A 378 1.60 -2.54 25.04
C LYS A 378 1.62 -1.28 24.17
N GLY A 379 0.47 -0.82 23.66
CA GLY A 379 0.36 0.44 22.92
C GLY A 379 0.39 1.71 23.79
N PHE A 380 0.17 1.61 25.11
CA PHE A 380 0.24 2.75 26.02
C PHE A 380 1.65 2.92 26.62
N ILE A 381 1.96 4.08 27.21
CA ILE A 381 3.17 4.25 28.03
C ILE A 381 3.04 3.52 29.38
N PRO A 382 4.13 2.99 29.98
CA PRO A 382 4.07 2.16 31.18
C PRO A 382 3.28 2.76 32.36
N ASP A 383 3.51 4.03 32.68
CA ASP A 383 2.83 4.70 33.80
C ASP A 383 1.32 4.80 33.59
N PHE A 384 0.89 5.03 32.35
CA PHE A 384 -0.52 5.07 32.00
C PHE A 384 -1.17 3.68 32.11
N ARG A 385 -0.47 2.61 31.70
CA ARG A 385 -0.98 1.23 31.77
C ARG A 385 -1.40 0.85 33.18
N ASN A 386 -0.51 1.06 34.15
CA ASN A 386 -0.75 0.69 35.54
C ASN A 386 -1.95 1.45 36.13
N ASN A 387 -2.00 2.77 35.93
CA ASN A 387 -3.10 3.60 36.40
C ASN A 387 -4.43 3.22 35.73
N PHE A 388 -4.43 3.03 34.42
CA PHE A 388 -5.62 2.63 33.66
C PHE A 388 -6.17 1.29 34.17
N VAL A 389 -5.34 0.26 34.29
CA VAL A 389 -5.78 -1.07 34.73
C VAL A 389 -6.28 -1.02 36.16
N ASN A 390 -5.58 -0.36 37.09
CA ASN A 390 -6.00 -0.25 38.48
C ASN A 390 -7.38 0.44 38.61
N ASN A 391 -7.58 1.56 37.91
CA ASN A 391 -8.85 2.28 37.92
C ASN A 391 -9.99 1.45 37.29
N THR A 392 -9.70 0.75 36.19
CA THR A 392 -10.67 -0.09 35.48
C THR A 392 -11.06 -1.33 36.29
N VAL A 393 -10.09 -1.96 36.96
CA VAL A 393 -10.32 -3.09 37.86
C VAL A 393 -11.15 -2.68 39.07
N HIS A 394 -10.88 -1.50 39.64
CA HIS A 394 -11.62 -0.97 40.77
C HIS A 394 -13.05 -0.58 40.40
N SER A 395 -13.28 0.03 39.22
CA SER A 395 -14.64 0.34 38.75
C SER A 395 -15.48 -0.90 38.45
N MET A 396 -14.84 -2.05 38.23
CA MET A 396 -15.50 -3.35 38.08
C MET A 396 -15.80 -4.05 39.42
N ASP A 397 -15.67 -3.40 40.58
CA ASP A 397 -15.81 -4.01 41.92
C ASP A 397 -17.20 -4.57 42.29
N PHE A 398 -18.19 -4.45 41.40
CA PHE A 398 -19.47 -5.13 41.58
C PHE A 398 -19.33 -6.66 41.46
N PRO A 399 -19.96 -7.44 42.35
CA PRO A 399 -19.81 -8.90 42.43
C PRO A 399 -20.65 -9.64 41.37
N MET A 400 -20.68 -9.13 40.13
CA MET A 400 -21.31 -9.83 39.03
C MET A 400 -20.36 -10.86 38.44
N ARG A 401 -20.84 -12.10 38.30
CA ARG A 401 -20.02 -13.23 37.82
C ARG A 401 -19.30 -12.90 36.51
N PHE A 402 -19.95 -12.14 35.62
CA PHE A 402 -19.43 -11.73 34.31
C PHE A 402 -18.40 -10.58 34.33
N MET A 403 -18.09 -10.02 35.49
CA MET A 403 -17.01 -9.03 35.63
C MET A 403 -15.74 -9.68 36.17
N ARG A 404 -15.83 -10.92 36.70
CA ARG A 404 -14.72 -11.59 37.37
C ARG A 404 -13.67 -12.08 36.38
N ILE A 405 -14.07 -12.67 35.25
CA ILE A 405 -13.08 -13.14 34.25
C ILE A 405 -12.44 -11.95 33.56
N THR A 406 -13.24 -10.99 33.10
CA THR A 406 -12.72 -9.76 32.48
C THR A 406 -11.66 -9.08 33.37
N ARG A 407 -11.92 -8.96 34.68
CA ARG A 407 -10.98 -8.40 35.66
C ARG A 407 -9.69 -9.21 35.78
N GLN A 408 -9.80 -10.54 35.85
CA GLN A 408 -8.63 -11.42 35.94
C GLN A 408 -7.76 -11.29 34.69
N CYS A 409 -8.39 -11.31 33.50
CA CYS A 409 -7.70 -11.13 32.23
C CYS A 409 -6.95 -9.80 32.15
N LEU A 410 -7.55 -8.70 32.63
CA LEU A 410 -6.88 -7.39 32.67
C LEU A 410 -5.65 -7.38 33.60
N LYS A 411 -5.73 -8.04 34.77
CA LYS A 411 -4.60 -8.18 35.69
C LYS A 411 -3.47 -9.00 35.07
N ASP A 412 -3.80 -10.16 34.50
CA ASP A 412 -2.82 -11.05 33.86
C ASP A 412 -2.18 -10.36 32.64
N ALA A 413 -2.98 -9.63 31.87
CA ALA A 413 -2.52 -8.85 30.73
C ALA A 413 -1.54 -7.74 31.12
N LEU A 414 -1.75 -7.09 32.27
CA LEU A 414 -0.83 -6.07 32.77
C LEU A 414 0.55 -6.66 33.09
N VAL A 415 0.59 -7.87 33.67
CA VAL A 415 1.86 -8.58 33.93
C VAL A 415 2.59 -8.84 32.62
N ILE A 416 1.89 -9.35 31.60
CA ILE A 416 2.46 -9.64 30.27
C ILE A 416 2.88 -8.36 29.51
N ALA A 417 2.18 -7.25 29.73
CA ALA A 417 2.50 -5.99 29.08
C ALA A 417 3.72 -5.29 29.70
N ASN A 418 4.01 -5.58 30.97
CA ASN A 418 5.14 -5.02 31.72
C ASN A 418 6.41 -5.90 31.67
N SER A 419 6.28 -7.17 31.27
CA SER A 419 7.39 -8.03 30.85
C SER A 419 7.84 -7.71 29.43
#